data_AF-A0A151UAN6-F1
#
_entry.id   AF-A0A151UAN6-F1
#
_cell.length_a   1.000
_cell.length_b   1.000
_cell.length_c   1.000
_cell.angle_alpha   90.00
_cell.angle_beta   90.00
_cell.angle_gamma   90.00
#
_symmetry.space_group_name_H-M   'P 1'
#
loop_
_entity.id
_entity.type
_entity.pdbx_description
1 polymer ?
#
loop_
_entity_poly.entity_id
_entity_poly.type
_entity_poly.pdbx_seq_one_letter_code
_entity_poly.pdbx_strand_id
1 'polypeptide(L)'
;FFGKNLGGNIFGLLAAHPLTPLLSLHHPDHTDPIFPNMTTTQSLQHLFEAVNVDSERILQQTVCYERRLSWTISVSWGYAVQVFQHNMLLPDVLRVQKTFKQWLKGNVLRGIYTFNTREFHPDPCKRPTIFYLDEVSSGKDGIISSYKKYFQNCQHKASMNKLEVIKVVTKKLYLNKKIPRRHCCDVLPSNAGDLMEIAIRECKYEELIYMN
;
A
#
# COMPACT_ATOMS: atom_id res chain seq x y z
N PHE A 1 14.82 9.29 -6.96
CA PHE A 1 15.27 8.60 -8.18
C PHE A 1 14.20 7.62 -8.67
N PHE A 2 13.18 8.11 -9.38
CA PHE A 2 12.24 7.30 -10.17
C PHE A 2 12.30 7.82 -11.61
N GLY A 3 13.44 7.60 -12.27
CA GLY A 3 13.77 8.16 -13.60
C GLY A 3 13.71 7.12 -14.72
N LYS A 4 12.80 6.15 -14.66
CA LYS A 4 12.56 5.21 -15.77
C LYS A 4 11.12 5.31 -16.21
N ASN A 5 10.91 5.47 -17.52
CA ASN A 5 9.59 5.43 -18.15
C ASN A 5 9.01 4.02 -17.99
N LEU A 6 8.13 3.86 -17.00
CA LEU A 6 7.33 2.67 -16.76
C LEU A 6 5.94 2.92 -17.34
N GLY A 7 5.37 1.91 -18.00
CA GLY A 7 4.02 1.98 -18.58
C GLY A 7 3.12 0.87 -18.07
N GLY A 8 1.82 1.01 -18.34
CA GLY A 8 0.79 0.07 -17.87
C GLY A 8 0.57 0.17 -16.36
N ASN A 9 0.31 -0.97 -15.71
CA ASN A 9 -0.10 -1.02 -14.31
C ASN A 9 1.06 -0.78 -13.33
N ILE A 10 1.16 0.42 -12.77
CA ILE A 10 2.19 0.80 -11.79
C ILE A 10 1.86 0.45 -10.33
N PHE A 11 0.81 -0.33 -10.07
CA PHE A 11 0.35 -0.68 -8.71
C PHE A 11 1.48 -1.15 -7.79
N GLY A 12 2.31 -2.10 -8.24
CA GLY A 12 3.38 -2.67 -7.40
C GLY A 12 4.43 -1.64 -6.97
N LEU A 13 4.66 -0.61 -7.79
CA LEU A 13 5.59 0.49 -7.49
C LEU A 13 5.04 1.38 -6.37
N LEU A 14 3.76 1.76 -6.48
CA LEU A 14 3.10 2.63 -5.53
C LEU A 14 2.83 1.90 -4.21
N ALA A 15 2.36 0.65 -4.27
CA ALA A 15 2.01 -0.15 -3.09
C ALA A 15 3.23 -0.55 -2.23
N ALA A 16 4.41 -0.68 -2.85
CA ALA A 16 5.67 -0.97 -2.16
C ALA A 16 6.59 0.26 -2.10
N HIS A 17 6.03 1.47 -2.20
CA HIS A 17 6.84 2.68 -2.21
C HIS A 17 7.62 2.81 -0.89
N PRO A 18 8.93 3.14 -0.97
CA PRO A 18 9.75 3.29 0.22
C PRO A 18 9.33 4.51 1.06
N LEU A 19 9.95 4.66 2.22
CA LEU A 19 9.70 5.76 3.17
C LEU A 19 10.10 7.14 2.64
N THR A 20 10.89 7.19 1.57
CA THR A 20 11.22 8.46 0.94
C THR A 20 9.94 9.05 0.34
N PRO A 21 9.70 10.37 0.43
CA PRO A 21 8.56 10.99 -0.23
C PRO A 21 8.56 10.71 -1.74
N LEU A 22 7.36 10.52 -2.31
CA LEU A 22 7.21 10.43 -3.76
C LEU A 22 7.57 11.78 -4.37
N LEU A 23 8.66 11.84 -5.13
CA LEU A 23 9.16 13.09 -5.70
C LEU A 23 8.40 13.50 -6.97
N SER A 24 8.09 12.54 -7.84
CA SER A 24 7.43 12.81 -9.12
C SER A 24 6.91 11.52 -9.75
N LEU A 25 5.76 11.63 -10.44
CA LEU A 25 5.27 10.66 -11.40
C LEU A 25 5.45 11.25 -12.80
N HIS A 26 6.56 10.92 -13.45
CA HIS A 26 6.82 11.37 -14.82
C HIS A 26 6.00 10.50 -15.79
N HIS A 27 5.00 11.11 -16.44
CA HIS A 27 4.08 10.51 -17.44
C HIS A 27 2.93 9.64 -16.90
N PRO A 28 2.02 10.19 -16.08
CA PRO A 28 0.82 9.47 -15.66
C PRO A 28 -0.07 9.07 -16.86
N ASP A 29 -0.04 9.82 -17.96
CA ASP A 29 -0.85 9.59 -19.17
C ASP A 29 -0.47 8.31 -19.93
N HIS A 30 0.68 7.70 -19.61
CA HIS A 30 1.15 6.43 -20.19
C HIS A 30 0.99 5.23 -19.25
N THR A 31 0.34 5.45 -18.11
CA THR A 31 0.07 4.41 -17.10
C THR A 31 -1.43 4.15 -16.99
N ASP A 32 -1.78 2.92 -16.58
CA ASP A 32 -3.18 2.60 -16.29
C ASP A 32 -3.63 3.44 -15.07
N PRO A 33 -4.93 3.81 -14.97
CA PRO A 33 -5.45 4.50 -13.80
C PRO A 33 -5.07 3.78 -12.50
N ILE A 34 -4.61 4.53 -11.50
CA ILE A 34 -4.07 3.95 -10.27
C ILE A 34 -5.17 3.40 -9.35
N PHE A 35 -6.40 3.90 -9.50
CA PHE A 35 -7.61 3.41 -8.83
C PHE A 35 -8.54 2.74 -9.85
N PRO A 36 -9.23 1.64 -9.46
CA PRO A 36 -10.18 0.97 -10.34
C PRO A 36 -11.41 1.85 -10.61
N ASN A 37 -12.05 1.65 -11.76
CA ASN A 37 -13.28 2.34 -12.16
C ASN A 37 -13.19 3.88 -12.22
N MET A 38 -11.98 4.43 -12.36
CA MET A 38 -11.71 5.85 -12.53
C MET A 38 -10.92 6.11 -13.80
N THR A 39 -11.07 7.30 -14.39
CA THR A 39 -10.13 7.80 -15.41
C THR A 39 -8.79 8.17 -14.77
N THR A 40 -7.73 8.32 -15.57
CA THR A 40 -6.40 8.73 -15.06
C THR A 40 -6.50 10.03 -14.25
N THR A 41 -7.15 11.06 -14.77
CA THR A 41 -7.33 12.35 -14.09
C THR A 41 -8.10 12.21 -12.77
N GLN A 42 -9.22 11.47 -12.77
CA GLN A 42 -9.99 11.22 -11.55
C GLN A 42 -9.18 10.46 -10.51
N SER A 43 -8.41 9.45 -10.94
CA SER A 43 -7.57 8.66 -10.05
C SER A 43 -6.46 9.50 -9.39
N LEU A 44 -5.90 10.46 -10.12
CA LEU A 44 -4.95 11.41 -9.55
C LEU A 44 -5.63 12.36 -8.59
N GLN A 45 -6.77 12.96 -8.97
CA GLN A 45 -7.54 13.84 -8.09
C GLN A 45 -7.87 13.13 -6.76
N HIS A 46 -8.29 11.87 -6.83
CA HIS A 46 -8.56 11.03 -5.66
C HIS A 46 -7.32 10.82 -4.78
N LEU A 47 -6.14 10.56 -5.38
CA LEU A 47 -4.89 10.48 -4.62
C LEU A 47 -4.57 11.82 -3.92
N PHE A 48 -4.85 12.94 -4.59
CA PHE A 48 -4.60 14.28 -4.04
C PHE A 48 -5.47 14.60 -2.82
N GLU A 49 -6.64 13.96 -2.66
CA GLU A 49 -7.43 14.07 -1.43
C GLU A 49 -6.62 13.61 -0.21
N ALA A 50 -5.91 12.48 -0.32
CA ALA A 50 -5.02 11.99 0.74
C ALA A 50 -3.76 12.86 0.90
N VAL A 51 -3.18 13.33 -0.20
CA VAL A 51 -2.02 14.25 -0.17
C VAL A 51 -2.34 15.54 0.58
N ASN A 52 -3.54 16.10 0.38
CA ASN A 52 -3.97 17.32 1.04
C ASN A 52 -4.13 17.14 2.57
N VAL A 53 -4.31 15.91 3.03
CA VAL A 53 -4.46 15.58 4.45
C VAL A 53 -3.10 15.33 5.11
N ASP A 54 -2.28 14.44 4.55
CA ASP A 54 -0.94 14.08 5.03
C ASP A 54 -0.01 13.71 3.86
N SER A 55 0.54 14.74 3.22
CA SER A 55 1.45 14.61 2.08
C SER A 55 2.75 13.88 2.43
N GLU A 56 3.16 13.91 3.69
CA GLU A 56 4.41 13.28 4.12
C GLU A 56 4.29 11.76 4.21
N ARG A 57 3.08 11.26 4.52
CA ARG A 57 2.78 9.83 4.63
C ARG A 57 2.35 9.18 3.31
N ILE A 58 2.07 9.97 2.28
CA ILE A 58 1.54 9.44 1.01
C ILE A 58 2.42 8.31 0.45
N LEU A 59 1.78 7.18 0.11
CA LEU A 59 2.40 5.94 -0.37
C LEU A 59 3.40 5.27 0.57
N GLN A 60 3.66 5.80 1.77
CA GLN A 60 4.58 5.14 2.68
C GLN A 60 4.03 3.77 3.06
N GLN A 61 4.77 2.72 2.69
CA GLN A 61 4.39 1.36 3.00
C GLN A 61 4.63 1.06 4.49
N THR A 62 3.66 0.46 5.15
CA THR A 62 3.71 -0.04 6.54
C THR A 62 3.21 -1.48 6.57
N VAL A 63 3.82 -2.36 7.35
CA VAL A 63 3.48 -3.80 7.35
C VAL A 63 3.04 -4.25 8.75
N CYS A 64 1.84 -4.81 8.84
CA CYS A 64 1.22 -5.31 10.07
C CYS A 64 1.05 -6.83 10.00
N TYR A 65 1.08 -7.48 11.15
CA TYR A 65 0.84 -8.92 11.26
C TYR A 65 -0.37 -9.17 12.17
N GLU A 66 -1.43 -9.76 11.62
CA GLU A 66 -2.55 -10.27 12.41
C GLU A 66 -2.27 -11.72 12.78
N ARG A 67 -1.82 -11.93 14.01
CA ARG A 67 -1.36 -13.24 14.49
C ARG A 67 -2.48 -14.27 14.54
N ARG A 68 -3.71 -13.88 14.89
CA ARG A 68 -4.84 -14.82 15.06
C ARG A 68 -5.24 -15.46 13.74
N LEU A 69 -5.17 -14.70 12.65
CA LEU A 69 -5.52 -15.16 11.31
C LEU A 69 -4.29 -15.61 10.49
N SER A 70 -3.09 -15.39 11.03
CA SER A 70 -1.81 -15.54 10.31
C SER A 70 -1.80 -14.75 9.00
N TRP A 71 -2.26 -13.50 9.06
CA TRP A 71 -2.29 -12.60 7.92
C TRP A 71 -1.15 -11.59 7.98
N THR A 72 -0.60 -11.28 6.81
CA THR A 72 0.29 -10.14 6.63
C THR A 72 -0.46 -9.04 5.88
N ILE A 73 -0.45 -7.83 6.44
CA ILE A 73 -1.16 -6.69 5.89
C ILE A 73 -0.13 -5.63 5.51
N SER A 74 -0.08 -5.25 4.23
CA SER A 74 0.78 -4.18 3.72
C SER A 74 -0.07 -2.97 3.39
N VAL A 75 0.07 -1.91 4.17
CA VAL A 75 -0.64 -0.64 4.00
C VAL A 75 0.26 0.34 3.26
N SER A 76 -0.13 0.74 2.05
CA SER A 76 0.42 1.91 1.35
C SER A 76 -0.54 3.08 1.59
N TRP A 77 -0.22 3.91 2.57
CA TRP A 77 -1.17 4.91 3.07
C TRP A 77 -1.58 5.90 1.97
N GLY A 78 -2.89 6.18 1.90
CA GLY A 78 -3.48 7.04 0.87
C GLY A 78 -3.59 6.39 -0.51
N TYR A 79 -3.33 5.09 -0.64
CA TYR A 79 -3.47 4.39 -1.91
C TYR A 79 -4.14 3.03 -1.81
N ALA A 80 -3.49 2.04 -1.19
CA ALA A 80 -4.00 0.67 -1.19
C ALA A 80 -3.49 -0.14 0.01
N VAL A 81 -4.29 -1.13 0.42
CA VAL A 81 -3.94 -2.15 1.42
C VAL A 81 -3.93 -3.51 0.74
N GLN A 82 -2.85 -4.27 0.92
CA GLN A 82 -2.74 -5.66 0.47
C GLN A 82 -2.84 -6.60 1.67
N VAL A 83 -3.77 -7.55 1.64
CA VAL A 83 -3.91 -8.56 2.69
C VAL A 83 -3.51 -9.94 2.15
N PHE A 84 -2.42 -10.48 2.69
CA PHE A 84 -1.91 -11.81 2.42
C PHE A 84 -2.48 -12.77 3.47
N GLN A 85 -3.18 -13.83 3.05
CA GLN A 85 -3.81 -14.81 3.96
C GLN A 85 -2.83 -15.86 4.53
N HIS A 86 -1.56 -15.49 4.63
CA HIS A 86 -0.45 -16.28 5.17
C HIS A 86 0.62 -15.32 5.71
N ASN A 87 1.50 -15.85 6.56
CA ASN A 87 2.63 -15.10 7.09
C ASN A 87 3.69 -14.92 6.00
N MET A 88 3.94 -13.68 5.62
CA MET A 88 5.01 -13.28 4.72
C MET A 88 6.17 -12.69 5.51
N LEU A 89 7.40 -12.97 5.12
CA LEU A 89 8.56 -12.32 5.72
C LEU A 89 8.62 -10.86 5.27
N LEU A 90 8.98 -9.95 6.20
CA LEU A 90 9.07 -8.52 5.90
C LEU A 90 9.90 -8.24 4.63
N PRO A 91 11.10 -8.80 4.43
CA PRO A 91 11.90 -8.56 3.22
C PRO A 91 11.17 -8.93 1.91
N ASP A 92 10.23 -9.86 1.93
CA ASP A 92 9.47 -10.26 0.75
C ASP A 92 8.26 -9.35 0.50
N VAL A 93 7.63 -8.83 1.56
CA VAL A 93 6.54 -7.85 1.47
C VAL A 93 7.04 -6.51 0.93
N LEU A 94 8.27 -6.12 1.29
CA LEU A 94 8.90 -4.88 0.85
C LEU A 94 9.33 -4.89 -0.62
N ARG A 95 9.35 -6.06 -1.28
CA ARG A 95 9.72 -6.15 -2.71
C ARG A 95 8.58 -5.65 -3.59
N VAL A 96 8.97 -4.86 -4.58
CA VAL A 96 8.06 -4.29 -5.59
C VAL A 96 7.47 -5.42 -6.43
N GLN A 97 6.15 -5.51 -6.50
CA GLN A 97 5.49 -6.47 -7.39
C GLN A 97 5.66 -6.05 -8.85
N LYS A 98 6.06 -6.97 -9.73
CA LYS A 98 6.20 -6.70 -11.18
C LYS A 98 4.84 -6.59 -11.88
N THR A 99 4.09 -5.52 -11.62
CA THR A 99 2.82 -5.23 -12.31
C THR A 99 3.01 -4.37 -13.55
N PHE A 100 4.10 -3.59 -13.61
CA PHE A 100 4.37 -2.60 -14.64
C PHE A 100 5.14 -3.20 -15.83
N LYS A 101 5.09 -2.52 -16.96
CA LYS A 101 5.86 -2.87 -18.16
C LYS A 101 6.95 -1.82 -18.41
N GLN A 102 8.12 -2.27 -18.86
CA GLN A 102 9.18 -1.35 -19.29
C GLN A 102 8.82 -0.74 -20.65
N TRP A 103 8.99 0.58 -20.81
CA TRP A 103 8.67 1.29 -22.05
C TRP A 103 9.61 0.96 -23.22
N LEU A 104 10.90 0.73 -22.94
CA LEU A 104 11.92 0.54 -23.99
C LEU A 104 11.79 -0.82 -24.71
N LYS A 105 11.65 -0.77 -26.03
CA LYS A 105 11.81 -1.92 -26.94
C LYS A 105 13.30 -2.25 -27.07
N GLY A 106 13.76 -3.28 -26.38
CA GLY A 106 15.11 -3.83 -26.54
C GLY A 106 15.49 -4.84 -25.44
N ASN A 107 16.02 -6.00 -25.83
CA ASN A 107 16.35 -7.10 -24.92
C ASN A 107 17.54 -6.82 -23.97
N VAL A 108 18.34 -5.79 -24.23
CA VAL A 108 19.66 -5.61 -23.59
C VAL A 108 19.56 -5.09 -22.14
N LEU A 109 18.45 -4.45 -21.75
CA LEU A 109 18.25 -3.85 -20.41
C LEU A 109 16.95 -4.33 -19.73
N ARG A 110 16.38 -5.45 -20.18
CA ARG A 110 15.18 -6.04 -19.57
C ARG A 110 15.50 -6.50 -18.14
N GLY A 111 14.83 -5.91 -17.15
CA GLY A 111 14.90 -6.38 -15.76
C GLY A 111 15.95 -5.73 -14.85
N ILE A 112 16.75 -4.77 -15.34
CA ILE A 112 17.67 -4.01 -14.47
C ILE A 112 16.88 -2.88 -13.79
N TYR A 113 16.27 -3.16 -12.65
CA TYR A 113 15.63 -2.15 -11.80
C TYR A 113 16.58 -1.76 -10.66
N THR A 114 16.49 -0.51 -10.19
CA THR A 114 17.25 -0.05 -9.01
C THR A 114 16.59 -0.51 -7.69
N PHE A 115 15.56 -1.35 -7.77
CA PHE A 115 14.77 -1.85 -6.65
C PHE A 115 14.52 -3.35 -6.80
N ASN A 116 14.45 -4.04 -5.67
CA ASN A 116 14.18 -5.47 -5.64
C ASN A 116 12.73 -5.74 -6.02
N THR A 117 12.55 -6.67 -6.96
CA THR A 117 11.24 -7.03 -7.49
C THR A 117 10.87 -8.45 -7.07
N ARG A 118 9.57 -8.71 -6.97
CA ARG A 118 8.99 -10.06 -6.82
C ARG A 118 8.02 -10.33 -7.96
N GLU A 119 7.95 -11.59 -8.36
CA GLU A 119 7.05 -12.02 -9.42
C GLU A 119 5.59 -11.82 -9.00
N PHE A 120 4.79 -11.38 -9.96
CA PHE A 120 3.35 -11.26 -9.79
C PHE A 120 2.72 -12.62 -10.07
N HIS A 121 2.10 -13.24 -9.06
CA HIS A 121 1.61 -14.60 -9.18
C HIS A 121 0.60 -14.71 -10.34
N PRO A 122 0.71 -15.69 -11.26
CA PRO A 122 -0.16 -15.77 -12.43
C PRO A 122 -1.62 -16.04 -12.05
N ASP A 123 -1.84 -16.95 -11.08
CA ASP A 123 -3.15 -17.21 -10.50
C ASP A 123 -3.64 -15.99 -9.69
N PRO A 124 -4.76 -15.35 -10.08
CA PRO A 124 -5.35 -14.24 -9.37
C PRO A 124 -5.71 -14.56 -7.90
N CYS A 125 -6.10 -15.79 -7.59
CA CYS A 125 -6.60 -16.17 -6.26
C CYS A 125 -5.50 -16.48 -5.24
N LYS A 126 -4.27 -16.63 -5.72
CA LYS A 126 -3.07 -16.73 -4.88
C LYS A 126 -2.43 -15.35 -4.61
N ARG A 127 -3.00 -14.28 -5.18
CA ARG A 127 -2.58 -12.90 -4.91
C ARG A 127 -3.18 -12.41 -3.59
N PRO A 128 -2.59 -11.38 -2.96
CA PRO A 128 -3.23 -10.72 -1.84
C PRO A 128 -4.56 -10.10 -2.28
N THR A 129 -5.54 -10.09 -1.38
CA THR A 129 -6.76 -9.29 -1.56
C THR A 129 -6.38 -7.82 -1.44
N ILE A 130 -6.83 -7.00 -2.39
CA ILE A 130 -6.48 -5.57 -2.47
C ILE A 130 -7.69 -4.76 -2.00
N PHE A 131 -7.42 -3.74 -1.20
CA PHE A 131 -8.39 -2.71 -0.81
C PHE A 131 -7.84 -1.36 -1.27
N TYR A 132 -8.61 -0.58 -2.02
CA TYR A 132 -8.19 0.74 -2.49
C TYR A 132 -8.75 1.83 -1.60
N LEU A 133 -8.02 2.94 -1.49
CA LEU A 133 -8.49 4.14 -0.79
C LEU A 133 -9.87 4.53 -1.33
N ASP A 134 -10.82 4.66 -0.41
CA ASP A 134 -12.19 5.06 -0.69
C ASP A 134 -12.41 6.48 -0.20
N GLU A 135 -12.12 6.77 1.06
CA GLU A 135 -12.27 8.11 1.64
C GLU A 135 -11.16 8.40 2.66
N VAL A 136 -10.88 9.68 2.87
CA VAL A 136 -9.95 10.16 3.88
C VAL A 136 -10.54 11.37 4.61
N SER A 137 -10.42 11.39 5.92
CA SER A 137 -10.87 12.49 6.76
C SER A 137 -9.87 12.79 7.87
N SER A 138 -9.76 14.06 8.23
CA SER A 138 -8.94 14.53 9.36
C SER A 138 -9.86 15.12 10.42
N GLY A 139 -9.71 14.69 11.67
CA GLY A 139 -10.46 15.17 12.82
C GLY A 139 -9.54 15.51 14.00
N LYS A 140 -10.15 15.79 15.16
CA LYS A 140 -9.40 16.09 16.40
C LYS A 140 -8.58 14.91 16.89
N ASP A 141 -9.07 13.69 16.67
CA ASP A 141 -8.45 12.45 17.18
C ASP A 141 -7.42 11.84 16.21
N GLY A 142 -7.16 12.49 15.07
CA GLY A 142 -6.22 12.05 14.05
C GLY A 142 -6.84 11.97 12.66
N ILE A 143 -6.20 11.19 11.79
CA ILE A 143 -6.58 11.01 10.39
C ILE A 143 -7.09 9.59 10.22
N ILE A 144 -8.28 9.46 9.62
CA ILE A 144 -8.93 8.19 9.32
C ILE A 144 -9.02 8.05 7.81
N SER A 145 -8.54 6.93 7.28
CA SER A 145 -8.67 6.56 5.87
C SER A 145 -9.40 5.24 5.76
N SER A 146 -10.41 5.16 4.90
CA SER A 146 -11.16 3.94 4.59
C SER A 146 -10.67 3.35 3.28
N TYR A 147 -10.61 2.02 3.21
CA TYR A 147 -10.20 1.28 2.03
C TYR A 147 -11.25 0.22 1.73
N LYS A 148 -11.83 0.27 0.53
CA LYS A 148 -12.85 -0.69 0.08
C LYS A 148 -12.20 -1.82 -0.70
N LYS A 149 -12.70 -3.04 -0.45
CA LYS A 149 -12.25 -4.25 -1.12
C LYS A 149 -12.45 -4.14 -2.63
N TYR A 150 -11.39 -4.43 -3.37
CA TYR A 150 -11.48 -4.62 -4.80
C TYR A 150 -12.01 -6.02 -5.08
N PHE A 151 -13.16 -6.10 -5.75
CA PHE A 151 -13.76 -7.37 -6.10
C PHE A 151 -12.83 -8.16 -7.04
N GLN A 152 -12.51 -9.38 -6.63
CA GLN A 152 -11.76 -10.33 -7.42
C GLN A 152 -12.47 -11.68 -7.34
N ASN A 153 -12.76 -12.29 -8.50
CA ASN A 153 -13.54 -13.52 -8.55
C ASN A 153 -12.69 -14.72 -8.09
N CYS A 154 -12.66 -14.95 -6.77
CA CYS A 154 -11.83 -15.94 -6.12
C CYS A 154 -12.53 -16.53 -4.89
N GLN A 155 -12.41 -17.84 -4.71
CA GLN A 155 -12.84 -18.49 -3.47
C GLN A 155 -11.78 -18.25 -2.38
N HIS A 156 -12.01 -17.24 -1.54
CA HIS A 156 -11.18 -17.02 -0.36
C HIS A 156 -11.72 -17.74 0.88
N LYS A 157 -10.89 -17.81 1.94
CA LYS A 157 -11.35 -18.22 3.28
C LYS A 157 -12.54 -17.37 3.73
N ALA A 158 -13.48 -17.96 4.46
CA ALA A 158 -14.71 -17.29 4.91
C ALA A 158 -14.46 -15.93 5.60
N SER A 159 -13.41 -15.82 6.43
CA SER A 159 -13.04 -14.56 7.09
C SER A 159 -12.68 -13.43 6.12
N MET A 160 -12.04 -13.73 4.98
CA MET A 160 -11.77 -12.73 3.94
C MET A 160 -13.01 -12.40 3.12
N ASN A 161 -13.88 -13.40 2.87
CA ASN A 161 -15.12 -13.16 2.13
C ASN A 161 -16.03 -12.16 2.86
N LYS A 162 -16.01 -12.15 4.19
CA LYS A 162 -16.80 -11.21 5.00
C LYS A 162 -16.19 -9.81 5.08
N LEU A 163 -14.85 -9.70 5.10
CA LEU A 163 -14.16 -8.42 5.20
C LEU A 163 -14.39 -7.57 3.94
N GLU A 164 -14.93 -6.36 4.10
CA GLU A 164 -15.26 -5.45 2.99
C GLU A 164 -14.54 -4.10 3.11
N VAL A 165 -14.29 -3.64 4.33
CA VAL A 165 -13.66 -2.34 4.60
C VAL A 165 -12.49 -2.50 5.55
N ILE A 166 -11.40 -1.79 5.26
CA ILE A 166 -10.30 -1.57 6.20
C ILE A 166 -10.27 -0.09 6.56
N LYS A 167 -10.26 0.24 7.85
CA LYS A 167 -10.00 1.60 8.33
C LYS A 167 -8.59 1.68 8.88
N VAL A 168 -7.84 2.68 8.44
CA VAL A 168 -6.50 2.98 8.93
C VAL A 168 -6.53 4.31 9.68
N VAL A 169 -6.19 4.27 10.96
CA VAL A 169 -6.12 5.42 11.86
C VAL A 169 -4.66 5.81 12.05
N THR A 170 -4.36 7.08 11.86
CA THR A 170 -2.99 7.61 11.95
C THR A 170 -2.97 8.97 12.64
N LYS A 171 -1.83 9.35 13.19
CA LYS A 171 -1.53 10.76 13.53
C LYS A 171 -0.80 11.41 12.37
N LYS A 172 -1.01 12.72 12.19
CA LYS A 172 -0.33 13.51 11.16
C LYS A 172 1.18 13.34 11.29
N LEU A 173 1.83 12.96 10.19
CA LEU A 173 3.27 12.85 10.14
C LEU A 173 3.89 14.25 10.04
N TYR A 174 5.00 14.45 10.77
CA TYR A 174 5.88 15.59 10.61
C TYR A 174 7.31 15.05 10.47
N LEU A 175 7.87 15.16 9.27
CA LEU A 175 9.18 14.65 8.90
C LEU A 175 10.23 15.58 9.50
N ASN A 176 10.81 15.13 10.61
CA ASN A 176 11.97 15.78 11.21
C ASN A 176 13.21 15.60 10.30
N LYS A 177 14.26 16.42 10.45
CA LYS A 177 15.54 16.31 9.71
C LYS A 177 16.30 14.97 9.91
N LYS A 178 15.74 14.02 10.67
CA LYS A 178 16.29 12.68 10.87
C LYS A 178 15.92 11.77 9.69
N ILE A 179 16.66 10.69 9.52
CA ILE A 179 16.38 9.67 8.50
C ILE A 179 14.95 9.13 8.72
N PRO A 180 14.05 9.20 7.72
CA PRO A 180 12.69 8.69 7.86
C PRO A 180 12.72 7.19 8.14
N ARG A 181 12.02 6.77 9.21
CA ARG A 181 11.90 5.36 9.62
C ARG A 181 10.49 4.86 9.43
N ARG A 182 10.35 3.55 9.24
CA ARG A 182 9.04 2.92 9.01
C ARG A 182 8.27 2.95 10.32
N HIS A 183 7.01 3.37 10.23
CA HIS A 183 6.09 3.27 11.35
C HIS A 183 5.68 1.81 11.57
N CYS A 184 5.31 1.51 12.80
CA CYS A 184 4.71 0.22 13.15
C CYS A 184 3.19 0.34 13.10
N CYS A 185 2.51 -0.79 13.18
CA CYS A 185 1.06 -0.80 13.19
C CYS A 185 0.48 -1.96 13.98
N ASP A 186 -0.69 -1.70 14.55
CA ASP A 186 -1.49 -2.67 15.29
C ASP A 186 -2.80 -2.92 14.56
N VAL A 187 -3.18 -4.19 14.45
CA VAL A 187 -4.54 -4.56 14.06
C VAL A 187 -5.40 -4.51 15.32
N LEU A 188 -6.40 -3.62 15.32
CA LEU A 188 -7.25 -3.39 16.46
C LEU A 188 -8.37 -4.45 16.52
N PRO A 189 -8.79 -4.87 17.72
CA PRO A 189 -9.90 -5.80 17.86
C PRO A 189 -11.18 -5.15 17.35
N SER A 190 -11.79 -5.76 16.33
CA SER A 190 -13.10 -5.37 15.78
C SER A 190 -14.12 -6.46 16.06
N ASN A 191 -15.31 -6.07 16.52
CA ASN A 191 -16.46 -6.96 16.65
C ASN A 191 -17.21 -7.11 15.32
N ALA A 192 -16.96 -6.22 14.36
CA ALA A 192 -17.58 -6.21 13.05
C ALA A 192 -16.73 -7.06 12.09
N GLY A 193 -17.28 -8.19 11.62
CA GLY A 193 -16.52 -9.12 10.78
C GLY A 193 -16.28 -8.63 9.34
N ASP A 194 -16.94 -7.56 8.94
CA ASP A 194 -16.81 -6.86 7.66
C ASP A 194 -15.87 -5.65 7.69
N LEU A 195 -15.41 -5.27 8.90
CA LEU A 195 -14.54 -4.13 9.14
C LEU A 195 -13.29 -4.54 9.93
N MET A 196 -12.12 -4.23 9.37
CA MET A 196 -10.84 -4.32 10.07
C MET A 196 -10.30 -2.92 10.35
N GLU A 197 -9.85 -2.69 11.58
CA GLU A 197 -9.24 -1.41 11.97
C GLU A 197 -7.74 -1.59 12.22
N ILE A 198 -6.94 -0.68 11.68
CA ILE A 198 -5.47 -0.70 11.79
C ILE A 198 -5.01 0.66 12.28
N ALA A 199 -4.21 0.69 13.34
CA ALA A 199 -3.57 1.90 13.82
C ALA A 199 -2.11 1.95 13.35
N ILE A 200 -1.71 3.01 12.65
CA ILE A 200 -0.29 3.27 12.35
C ILE A 200 0.27 4.24 13.39
N ARG A 201 1.39 3.86 14.00
CA ARG A 201 2.04 4.59 15.09
C ARG A 201 3.56 4.46 15.03
N GLU A 202 4.24 5.26 15.85
CA GLU A 202 5.65 5.01 16.11
C GLU A 202 5.83 3.61 16.72
N CYS A 203 6.97 2.99 16.41
CA CYS A 203 7.33 1.70 16.99
C CYS A 203 7.57 1.84 18.50
N LYS A 204 7.30 0.78 19.26
CA LYS A 204 7.53 0.65 20.71
C LYS A 204 8.82 -0.11 20.98
N TYR A 205 9.39 0.06 22.18
CA TYR A 205 10.71 -0.48 22.56
C TYR A 205 10.99 -1.94 22.17
N GLU A 206 9.97 -2.79 22.24
CA GLU A 206 10.07 -4.22 22.00
C GLU A 206 9.95 -4.63 20.51
N GLU A 207 9.66 -3.68 19.62
CA GLU A 207 9.48 -3.96 18.20
C GLU A 207 10.84 -3.88 17.47
N LEU A 208 11.12 -4.82 16.56
CA LEU A 208 12.41 -4.94 15.85
C LEU A 208 12.86 -3.67 15.09
N ILE A 209 11.94 -2.74 14.84
CA ILE A 209 12.16 -1.49 14.10
C ILE A 209 12.33 -0.30 15.07
N TYR A 210 12.12 -0.51 16.37
CA TYR A 210 12.31 0.52 17.39
C TYR A 210 13.79 0.84 17.61
N MET A 211 14.10 2.13 17.78
CA MET A 211 15.35 2.58 18.37
C MET A 211 15.17 3.89 19.13
N ASN A 212 15.89 3.99 20.27
CA ASN A 212 16.07 5.16 21.13
C ASN A 212 16.37 6.46 20.35
#